data_AF-A0A3M9NN67-F1
#
_entry.id   AF-A0A3M9NN67-F1
#
_cell.length_a   1.000
_cell.length_b   1.000
_cell.length_c   1.000
_cell.angle_alpha   90.00
_cell.angle_beta   90.00
_cell.angle_gamma   90.00
#
_symmetry.space_group_name_H-M   'P 1'
#
loop_
_entity.id
_entity.type
_entity.pdbx_description
1 polymer ?
#
loop_
_entity_poly.entity_id
_entity_poly.type
_entity_poly.pdbx_seq_one_letter_code
_entity_poly.pdbx_strand_id
1 'polypeptide(L)'
;MWQEILKTLAYFDIFSYPLTGREILQFLPPSDEELFNEAIKTLLEEKIIFKIGGFYSLRNHQILADRRIEGNLRAIRQLKTAKQVATLLNNFPFVETVCVSGSLSKNFADGKSDIDFFIITEANRLWTARTCMHFLKKLSYLAGKQHWFCMNYYIDEKGMEIVEKNIFTAMEIVTLKPMTGLDCYKKFMMANSWTTDYFPQQKILFSSKNKLKKVFIRRMIEKIFRSKFGDRIEKRLMTLTDKRWKKKTQKNKLNDHGDKIAMLVSQHFSKPDPEIFQTKIIKEYEMRIQKLLASPQLFELEK
;
A
#
# COMPACT_ATOMS: atom_id res chain seq x y z
N MET A 1 21.01 -17.39 2.65
CA MET A 1 20.59 -16.75 1.38
C MET A 1 19.28 -17.33 0.86
N TRP A 2 19.25 -18.63 0.52
CA TRP A 2 18.07 -19.27 -0.06
C TRP A 2 16.80 -19.14 0.80
N GLN A 3 16.90 -19.20 2.14
CA GLN A 3 15.76 -18.98 3.04
C GLN A 3 15.09 -17.62 2.83
N GLU A 4 15.90 -16.56 2.68
CA GLU A 4 15.39 -15.20 2.47
C GLU A 4 14.76 -15.03 1.08
N ILE A 5 15.30 -15.71 0.06
CA ILE A 5 14.70 -15.79 -1.28
C ILE A 5 13.33 -16.45 -1.20
N LEU A 6 13.22 -17.58 -0.51
CA LEU A 6 11.95 -18.30 -0.36
C LEU A 6 10.92 -17.51 0.44
N LYS A 7 11.31 -16.86 1.54
CA LYS A 7 10.44 -15.93 2.28
C LYS A 7 9.91 -14.82 1.36
N THR A 8 10.78 -14.20 0.59
CA THR A 8 10.40 -13.16 -0.38
C THR A 8 9.39 -13.70 -1.39
N LEU A 9 9.70 -14.81 -2.06
CA LEU A 9 8.80 -15.41 -3.04
C LEU A 9 7.47 -15.86 -2.43
N ALA A 10 7.48 -16.39 -1.20
CA ALA A 10 6.29 -16.84 -0.48
C ALA A 10 5.30 -15.69 -0.25
N TYR A 11 5.80 -14.49 0.11
CA TYR A 11 4.96 -13.31 0.29
C TYR A 11 4.26 -12.92 -1.03
N PHE A 12 5.01 -12.82 -2.12
CA PHE A 12 4.46 -12.39 -3.41
C PHE A 12 3.60 -13.46 -4.09
N ASP A 13 3.83 -14.74 -3.78
CA ASP A 13 2.99 -15.83 -4.28
C ASP A 13 1.54 -15.74 -3.77
N ILE A 14 1.30 -15.14 -2.58
CA ILE A 14 -0.06 -14.88 -2.05
C ILE A 14 -0.87 -14.05 -3.05
N PHE A 15 -0.20 -13.13 -3.75
CA PHE A 15 -0.81 -12.23 -4.74
C PHE A 15 -0.68 -12.74 -6.17
N SER A 16 -0.16 -13.95 -6.35
CA SER A 16 0.11 -14.54 -7.67
C SER A 16 0.97 -13.65 -8.55
N TYR A 17 2.02 -13.08 -7.95
CA TYR A 17 2.89 -12.09 -8.58
C TYR A 17 4.34 -12.64 -8.61
N PRO A 18 4.74 -13.37 -9.66
CA PRO A 18 6.11 -13.86 -9.77
C PRO A 18 7.08 -12.68 -9.95
N LEU A 19 8.31 -12.85 -9.44
CA LEU A 19 9.30 -11.76 -9.32
C LEU A 19 10.45 -11.93 -10.30
N THR A 20 10.97 -10.82 -10.81
CA THR A 20 12.28 -10.80 -11.46
C THR A 20 13.39 -10.99 -10.44
N GLY A 21 14.58 -11.45 -10.86
CA GLY A 21 15.74 -11.56 -9.96
C GLY A 21 16.09 -10.23 -9.27
N ARG A 22 15.96 -9.12 -10.01
CA ARG A 22 16.17 -7.77 -9.47
C ARG A 22 15.14 -7.38 -8.40
N GLU A 23 13.87 -7.74 -8.58
CA GLU A 23 12.85 -7.49 -7.56
C GLU A 23 13.13 -8.34 -6.31
N ILE A 24 13.56 -9.60 -6.45
CA ILE A 24 13.94 -10.42 -5.28
C ILE A 24 15.04 -9.73 -4.49
N LEU A 25 16.14 -9.36 -5.15
CA LEU A 25 17.27 -8.66 -4.52
C LEU A 25 16.84 -7.39 -3.75
N GLN A 26 15.84 -6.65 -4.24
CA GLN A 26 15.35 -5.45 -3.56
C GLN A 26 14.68 -5.72 -2.20
N PHE A 27 14.18 -6.93 -1.96
CA PHE A 27 13.53 -7.31 -0.71
C PHE A 27 14.40 -8.16 0.21
N LEU A 28 15.61 -8.53 -0.22
CA LEU A 28 16.56 -9.26 0.60
C LEU A 28 17.36 -8.33 1.52
N PRO A 29 18.00 -8.86 2.59
CA PRO A 29 19.12 -8.22 3.24
C PRO A 29 20.28 -7.94 2.26
N PRO A 30 21.11 -6.90 2.47
CA PRO A 30 22.29 -6.65 1.63
C PRO A 30 23.12 -7.91 1.48
N SER A 31 23.39 -8.29 0.24
CA SER A 31 24.07 -9.53 -0.06
C SER A 31 24.93 -9.43 -1.30
N ASP A 32 25.92 -10.31 -1.38
CA ASP A 32 26.71 -10.52 -2.58
C ASP A 32 25.82 -11.05 -3.72
N GLU A 33 26.04 -10.54 -4.92
CA GLU A 33 25.36 -10.96 -6.14
C GLU A 33 25.75 -12.39 -6.53
N GLU A 34 26.99 -12.81 -6.25
CA GLU A 34 27.44 -14.20 -6.47
C GLU A 34 26.66 -15.18 -5.60
N LEU A 35 26.56 -14.92 -4.29
CA LEU A 35 25.78 -15.73 -3.34
C LEU A 35 24.30 -15.79 -3.72
N PHE A 36 23.73 -14.70 -4.22
CA PHE A 36 22.36 -14.68 -4.72
C PHE A 36 22.18 -15.59 -5.94
N ASN A 37 23.08 -15.47 -6.92
CA ASN A 37 23.02 -16.26 -8.16
C ASN A 37 23.21 -17.75 -7.89
N GLU A 38 24.14 -18.12 -7.01
CA GLU A 38 24.34 -19.50 -6.58
C GLU A 38 23.08 -20.05 -5.91
N ALA A 39 22.51 -19.31 -4.95
CA ALA A 39 21.29 -19.74 -4.27
C ALA A 39 20.09 -19.90 -5.22
N ILE A 40 19.92 -18.99 -6.19
CA ILE A 40 18.89 -19.12 -7.23
C ILE A 40 19.12 -20.37 -8.08
N LYS A 41 20.36 -20.63 -8.51
CA LYS A 41 20.72 -21.79 -9.31
C LYS A 41 20.36 -23.09 -8.57
N THR A 42 20.81 -23.21 -7.32
CA THR A 42 20.49 -24.36 -6.46
C THR A 42 18.99 -24.57 -6.31
N LEU A 43 18.23 -23.50 -6.00
CA LEU A 43 16.77 -23.60 -5.84
C LEU A 43 16.04 -24.03 -7.13
N LEU A 44 16.59 -23.70 -8.32
CA LEU A 44 16.05 -24.14 -9.61
C LEU A 44 16.38 -25.61 -9.90
N GLU A 45 17.62 -26.03 -9.62
CA GLU A 45 18.09 -27.41 -9.82
C GLU A 45 17.26 -28.38 -8.97
N GLU A 46 17.00 -28.01 -7.71
CA GLU A 46 16.13 -28.76 -6.79
C GLU A 46 14.63 -28.61 -7.07
N LYS A 47 14.24 -27.81 -8.08
CA LYS A 47 12.84 -27.54 -8.47
C LYS A 47 11.98 -27.01 -7.32
N ILE A 48 12.60 -26.29 -6.39
CA ILE A 48 11.92 -25.62 -5.27
C ILE A 48 11.31 -24.31 -5.74
N ILE A 49 12.00 -23.64 -6.68
CA ILE A 49 11.47 -22.49 -7.43
C ILE A 49 11.49 -22.82 -8.92
N PHE A 50 10.71 -22.06 -9.68
CA PHE A 50 10.56 -22.22 -11.12
C PHE A 50 10.82 -20.90 -11.83
N LYS A 51 11.50 -20.99 -12.96
CA LYS A 51 11.65 -19.87 -13.89
C LYS A 51 10.55 -19.95 -14.95
N ILE A 52 9.62 -18.99 -14.91
CA ILE A 52 8.49 -18.87 -15.84
C ILE A 52 8.65 -17.59 -16.66
N GLY A 53 9.13 -17.73 -17.89
CA GLY A 53 9.60 -16.61 -18.71
C GLY A 53 10.76 -15.86 -18.03
N GLY A 54 10.58 -14.56 -17.78
CA GLY A 54 11.56 -13.70 -17.10
C GLY A 54 11.45 -13.65 -15.58
N PHE A 55 10.58 -14.46 -14.97
CA PHE A 55 10.25 -14.38 -13.55
C PHE A 55 10.54 -15.69 -12.81
N TYR A 56 10.73 -15.58 -11.50
CA TYR A 56 10.84 -16.67 -10.53
C TYR A 56 9.56 -16.79 -9.72
N SER A 57 9.14 -18.03 -9.48
CA SER A 57 7.86 -18.38 -8.86
C SER A 57 7.99 -19.65 -8.03
N LEU A 58 7.15 -19.79 -6.99
CA LEU A 58 6.97 -21.06 -6.26
C LEU A 58 6.07 -22.05 -7.01
N ARG A 59 5.37 -21.59 -8.05
CA ARG A 59 4.44 -22.38 -8.86
C ARG A 59 4.88 -22.36 -10.32
N ASN A 60 5.00 -23.55 -10.92
CA ASN A 60 5.40 -23.73 -12.31
C ASN A 60 4.24 -23.51 -13.30
N HIS A 61 3.62 -22.33 -13.28
CA HIS A 61 2.46 -22.02 -14.13
C HIS A 61 2.73 -20.78 -14.98
N GLN A 62 2.85 -20.97 -16.31
CA GLN A 62 3.12 -19.88 -17.26
C GLN A 62 2.09 -18.74 -17.19
N ILE A 63 0.83 -19.05 -16.90
CA ILE A 63 -0.24 -18.06 -16.76
C ILE A 63 0.02 -17.00 -15.68
N LEU A 64 0.87 -17.28 -14.68
CA LEU A 64 1.29 -16.30 -13.68
C LEU A 64 2.18 -15.20 -14.30
N ALA A 65 3.07 -15.59 -15.22
CA ALA A 65 3.91 -14.64 -15.95
C ALA A 65 3.06 -13.79 -16.92
N ASP A 66 2.10 -14.40 -17.61
CA ASP A 66 1.21 -13.68 -18.54
C ASP A 66 0.35 -12.65 -17.79
N ARG A 67 -0.27 -13.07 -16.67
CA ARG A 67 -1.01 -12.17 -15.76
C ARG A 67 -0.12 -11.03 -15.26
N ARG A 68 1.12 -11.33 -14.87
CA ARG A 68 2.10 -10.38 -14.37
C ARG A 68 2.47 -9.33 -15.42
N ILE A 69 2.66 -9.73 -16.67
CA ILE A 69 2.98 -8.84 -17.80
C ILE A 69 1.79 -7.92 -18.09
N GLU A 70 0.60 -8.50 -18.27
CA GLU A 70 -0.61 -7.71 -18.53
C GLU A 70 -0.90 -6.70 -17.41
N GLY A 71 -0.79 -7.15 -16.16
CA GLY A 71 -1.08 -6.31 -15.00
C GLY A 71 -0.11 -5.15 -14.87
N ASN A 72 1.15 -5.34 -15.25
CA ASN A 72 2.14 -4.26 -15.30
C ASN A 72 1.84 -3.24 -16.40
N LEU A 73 1.46 -3.70 -17.60
CA LEU A 73 1.07 -2.80 -18.69
C LEU A 73 -0.15 -1.95 -18.31
N ARG A 74 -1.11 -2.53 -17.59
CA ARG A 74 -2.26 -1.80 -17.03
C ARG A 74 -1.82 -0.80 -15.96
N ALA A 75 -0.96 -1.21 -15.03
CA ALA A 75 -0.45 -0.35 -13.97
C ALA A 75 0.26 0.90 -14.52
N ILE A 76 1.05 0.78 -15.58
CA ILE A 76 1.71 1.92 -16.24
C ILE A 76 0.68 2.96 -16.69
N ARG A 77 -0.42 2.53 -17.31
CA ARG A 77 -1.50 3.44 -17.74
C ARG A 77 -2.22 4.04 -16.54
N GLN A 78 -2.56 3.23 -15.55
CA GLN A 78 -3.32 3.68 -14.38
C GLN A 78 -2.50 4.62 -13.48
N LEU A 79 -1.18 4.48 -13.40
CA LEU A 79 -0.29 5.40 -12.69
C LEU A 79 -0.30 6.82 -13.30
N LYS A 80 -0.51 6.96 -14.62
CA LYS A 80 -0.67 8.28 -15.25
C LYS A 80 -1.93 8.98 -14.74
N THR A 81 -3.05 8.25 -14.68
CA THR A 81 -4.31 8.74 -14.11
C THR A 81 -4.15 9.05 -12.62
N ALA A 82 -3.50 8.15 -11.87
CA ALA A 82 -3.28 8.32 -10.43
C ALA A 82 -2.48 9.59 -10.12
N LYS A 83 -1.48 9.95 -10.95
CA LYS A 83 -0.72 11.20 -10.80
C LYS A 83 -1.59 12.45 -10.99
N GLN A 84 -2.48 12.44 -11.98
CA GLN A 84 -3.42 13.54 -12.21
C GLN A 84 -4.41 13.69 -11.05
N VAL A 85 -4.98 12.57 -10.59
CA VAL A 85 -5.91 12.56 -9.45
C VAL A 85 -5.21 12.98 -8.17
N ALA A 86 -4.01 12.48 -7.88
CA ALA A 86 -3.24 12.88 -6.71
C ALA A 86 -2.96 14.39 -6.69
N THR A 87 -2.66 14.98 -7.85
CA THR A 87 -2.47 16.44 -7.98
C THR A 87 -3.76 17.20 -7.65
N LEU A 88 -4.92 16.71 -8.08
CA LEU A 88 -6.22 17.27 -7.72
C LEU A 88 -6.49 17.13 -6.22
N LEU A 89 -6.27 15.94 -5.64
CA LEU A 89 -6.47 15.66 -4.22
C LEU A 89 -5.57 16.52 -3.32
N ASN A 90 -4.33 16.81 -3.75
CA ASN A 90 -3.41 17.67 -3.01
C ASN A 90 -3.86 19.13 -2.88
N ASN A 91 -4.81 19.57 -3.72
CA ASN A 91 -5.39 20.92 -3.63
C ASN A 91 -6.50 21.03 -2.57
N PHE A 92 -6.93 19.92 -1.98
CA PHE A 92 -7.91 19.94 -0.89
C PHE A 92 -7.31 20.58 0.38
N PRO A 93 -8.16 21.18 1.23
CA PRO A 93 -7.73 21.77 2.50
C PRO A 93 -6.92 20.79 3.34
N PHE A 94 -5.82 21.28 3.91
CA PHE A 94 -4.98 20.53 4.86
C PHE A 94 -4.29 19.27 4.31
N VAL A 95 -4.38 18.98 3.01
CA VAL A 95 -3.63 17.85 2.42
C VAL A 95 -2.17 18.25 2.24
N GLU A 96 -1.28 17.44 2.82
CA GLU A 96 0.18 17.66 2.78
C GLU A 96 0.88 16.63 1.89
N THR A 97 0.39 15.38 1.83
CA THR A 97 0.94 14.33 0.96
C THR A 97 -0.17 13.45 0.40
N VAL A 98 -0.02 13.06 -0.87
CA VAL A 98 -0.83 12.00 -1.50
C VAL A 98 0.11 10.96 -2.11
N CYS A 99 -0.03 9.71 -1.68
CA CYS A 99 0.70 8.56 -2.20
C CYS A 99 -0.27 7.58 -2.86
N VAL A 100 0.18 6.89 -3.91
CA VAL A 100 -0.50 5.67 -4.39
C VAL A 100 -0.09 4.50 -3.50
N SER A 101 -1.07 3.70 -3.10
CA SER A 101 -0.92 2.50 -2.25
C SER A 101 -1.47 1.24 -2.93
N GLY A 102 -1.63 0.13 -2.19
CA GLY A 102 -2.26 -1.09 -2.70
C GLY A 102 -1.47 -1.78 -3.81
N SER A 103 -2.16 -2.48 -4.72
CA SER A 103 -1.54 -3.20 -5.84
C SER A 103 -0.84 -2.28 -6.84
N LEU A 104 -1.42 -1.11 -7.10
CA LEU A 104 -0.89 -0.15 -8.07
C LEU A 104 0.49 0.39 -7.63
N SER A 105 0.69 0.56 -6.33
CA SER A 105 1.99 0.93 -5.75
C SER A 105 3.07 -0.15 -5.95
N LYS A 106 2.66 -1.41 -6.18
CA LYS A 106 3.53 -2.55 -6.49
C LYS A 106 3.61 -2.84 -8.00
N ASN A 107 3.25 -1.85 -8.81
CA ASN A 107 3.22 -1.93 -10.28
C ASN A 107 2.23 -2.97 -10.84
N PHE A 108 1.16 -3.30 -10.13
CA PHE A 108 0.14 -4.23 -10.63
C PHE A 108 -1.25 -3.60 -10.68
N ALA A 109 -1.97 -3.83 -11.76
CA ALA A 109 -3.39 -3.49 -11.87
C ALA A 109 -4.10 -4.54 -12.74
N ASP A 110 -5.25 -5.04 -12.28
CA ASP A 110 -6.15 -5.86 -13.09
C ASP A 110 -7.22 -5.01 -13.80
N GLY A 111 -8.19 -5.64 -14.46
CA GLY A 111 -9.28 -4.95 -15.16
C GLY A 111 -10.29 -4.24 -14.26
N LYS A 112 -10.28 -4.49 -12.95
CA LYS A 112 -11.23 -3.95 -11.97
C LYS A 112 -10.53 -3.17 -10.85
N SER A 113 -9.22 -2.94 -10.97
CA SER A 113 -8.43 -2.35 -9.89
C SER A 113 -8.78 -0.88 -9.71
N ASP A 114 -9.08 -0.53 -8.46
CA ASP A 114 -9.24 0.86 -8.04
C ASP A 114 -7.88 1.56 -7.91
N ILE A 115 -7.90 2.90 -7.91
CA ILE A 115 -6.72 3.70 -7.55
C ILE A 115 -6.79 4.00 -6.05
N ASP A 116 -5.99 3.27 -5.28
CA ASP A 116 -5.88 3.43 -3.85
C ASP A 116 -4.89 4.54 -3.48
N PHE A 117 -5.35 5.44 -2.61
CA PHE A 117 -4.55 6.53 -2.07
C PHE A 117 -4.34 6.42 -0.56
N PHE A 118 -3.09 6.66 -0.17
CA PHE A 118 -2.67 6.96 1.20
C PHE A 118 -2.45 8.46 1.32
N ILE A 119 -3.13 9.10 2.27
CA ILE A 119 -3.18 10.56 2.39
C ILE A 119 -2.68 10.99 3.77
N ILE A 120 -1.76 11.97 3.78
CA ILE A 120 -1.29 12.62 4.99
C ILE A 120 -1.82 14.05 5.00
N THR A 121 -2.43 14.43 6.12
CA THR A 121 -3.00 15.75 6.35
C THR A 121 -2.26 16.49 7.45
N GLU A 122 -2.41 17.79 7.50
CA GLU A 122 -1.96 18.61 8.63
C GLU A 122 -2.58 18.11 9.95
N ALA A 123 -1.83 18.21 11.04
CA ALA A 123 -2.27 17.77 12.36
C ALA A 123 -3.69 18.24 12.76
N ASN A 124 -4.54 17.31 13.18
CA ASN A 124 -5.92 17.52 13.64
C ASN A 124 -6.88 18.08 12.57
N ARG A 125 -6.61 17.84 11.28
CA ARG A 125 -7.44 18.31 10.16
C ARG A 125 -7.87 17.21 9.18
N LEU A 126 -7.64 15.96 9.56
CA LEU A 126 -7.95 14.76 8.77
C LEU A 126 -9.41 14.69 8.35
N TRP A 127 -10.35 14.90 9.28
CA TRP A 127 -11.78 14.68 9.07
C TRP A 127 -12.42 15.72 8.17
N THR A 128 -11.96 16.97 8.26
CA THR A 128 -12.32 18.03 7.33
C THR A 128 -11.85 17.67 5.92
N ALA A 129 -10.57 17.37 5.75
CA ALA A 129 -9.99 16.99 4.46
C ALA A 129 -10.71 15.77 3.86
N ARG A 130 -10.85 14.70 4.65
CA ARG A 130 -11.52 13.45 4.27
C ARG A 130 -12.96 13.68 3.84
N THR A 131 -13.71 14.50 4.56
CA THR A 131 -15.11 14.83 4.24
C THR A 131 -15.21 15.56 2.90
N CYS A 132 -14.39 16.59 2.68
CA CYS A 132 -14.35 17.32 1.42
C CYS A 132 -14.02 16.40 0.23
N MET A 133 -13.00 15.53 0.38
CA MET A 133 -12.62 14.60 -0.68
C MET A 133 -13.68 13.50 -0.91
N HIS A 134 -14.36 13.03 0.14
CA HIS A 134 -15.49 12.11 -0.02
C HIS A 134 -16.68 12.74 -0.73
N PHE A 135 -16.89 14.05 -0.60
CA PHE A 135 -17.88 14.77 -1.40
C PHE A 135 -17.51 14.74 -2.88
N LEU A 136 -16.24 14.99 -3.23
CA LEU A 136 -15.73 14.82 -4.60
C LEU A 136 -15.93 13.38 -5.09
N LYS A 137 -15.61 12.36 -4.28
CA LYS A 137 -15.85 10.95 -4.64
C LYS A 137 -17.32 10.71 -4.97
N LYS A 138 -18.25 11.23 -4.17
CA LYS A 138 -19.70 11.12 -4.46
C LYS A 138 -20.07 11.75 -5.80
N LEU A 139 -19.54 12.94 -6.10
CA LEU A 139 -19.79 13.59 -7.40
C LEU A 139 -19.20 12.80 -8.57
N SER A 140 -18.06 12.13 -8.37
CA SER A 140 -17.44 11.31 -9.41
C SER A 140 -18.28 10.10 -9.85
N TYR A 141 -19.23 9.63 -9.02
CA TYR A 141 -20.19 8.60 -9.44
C TYR A 141 -21.08 9.07 -10.60
N LEU A 142 -21.43 10.36 -10.64
CA LEU A 142 -22.25 10.93 -11.71
C LEU A 142 -21.53 10.89 -13.08
N ALA A 143 -20.19 10.84 -13.05
CA ALA A 143 -19.35 10.75 -14.22
C ALA A 143 -18.76 9.33 -14.44
N GLY A 144 -19.17 8.34 -13.66
CA GLY A 144 -18.64 6.97 -13.73
C GLY A 144 -17.15 6.82 -13.37
N LYS A 145 -16.59 7.77 -12.61
CA LYS A 145 -15.14 7.85 -12.29
C LYS A 145 -14.81 7.51 -10.83
N GLN A 146 -15.73 6.91 -10.09
CA GLN A 146 -15.55 6.59 -8.66
C GLN A 146 -14.32 5.74 -8.33
N HIS A 147 -13.94 4.85 -9.24
CA HIS A 147 -12.79 3.93 -9.11
C HIS A 147 -11.44 4.66 -9.16
N TRP A 148 -11.44 5.92 -9.61
CA TRP A 148 -10.25 6.76 -9.59
C TRP A 148 -10.02 7.44 -8.24
N PHE A 149 -10.99 7.38 -7.32
CA PHE A 149 -10.97 8.13 -6.06
C PHE A 149 -11.15 7.18 -4.85
N CYS A 150 -10.36 6.11 -4.75
CA CYS A 150 -10.33 5.26 -3.56
C CYS A 150 -9.30 5.77 -2.56
N MET A 151 -9.79 6.52 -1.57
CA MET A 151 -8.95 7.10 -0.52
C MET A 151 -9.10 6.24 0.73
N ASN A 152 -8.29 5.18 0.79
CA ASN A 152 -8.49 4.10 1.74
C ASN A 152 -7.83 4.38 3.08
N TYR A 153 -6.69 5.08 3.08
CA TYR A 153 -5.90 5.30 4.28
C TYR A 153 -5.62 6.79 4.48
N TYR A 154 -6.02 7.31 5.63
CA TYR A 154 -5.73 8.68 6.06
C TYR A 154 -5.00 8.67 7.39
N ILE A 155 -3.99 9.52 7.48
CA ILE A 155 -3.35 9.93 8.73
C ILE A 155 -3.17 11.45 8.77
N ASP A 156 -2.90 11.98 9.94
CA ASP A 156 -2.39 13.34 10.09
C ASP A 156 -0.94 13.36 10.59
N GLU A 157 -0.33 14.54 10.64
CA GLU A 157 1.06 14.70 11.09
C GLU A 157 1.33 14.24 12.54
N LYS A 158 0.29 14.02 13.37
CA LYS A 158 0.45 13.44 14.72
C LYS A 158 0.33 11.91 14.73
N GLY A 159 -0.24 11.31 13.68
CA GLY A 159 -0.39 9.87 13.50
C GLY A 159 0.57 9.29 12.46
N MET A 160 1.78 9.85 12.31
CA MET A 160 2.74 9.41 11.27
C MET A 160 3.28 8.00 11.49
N GLU A 161 3.58 7.60 12.73
CA GLU A 161 4.04 6.25 13.01
C GLU A 161 2.87 5.27 12.94
N ILE A 162 3.00 4.23 12.12
CA ILE A 162 2.01 3.17 12.00
C ILE A 162 2.24 2.13 13.09
N VAL A 163 1.17 1.82 13.83
CA VAL A 163 1.22 0.94 15.00
C VAL A 163 1.40 -0.53 14.62
N GLU A 164 0.83 -0.97 13.50
CA GLU A 164 0.88 -2.37 13.07
C GLU A 164 2.24 -2.74 12.47
N LYS A 165 3.24 -3.05 13.30
CA LYS A 165 4.61 -3.40 12.87
C LYS A 165 4.73 -4.87 12.49
N ASN A 166 4.41 -5.19 11.23
CA ASN A 166 4.59 -6.53 10.66
C ASN A 166 4.94 -6.45 9.17
N ILE A 167 5.29 -7.59 8.56
CA ILE A 167 5.74 -7.67 7.18
C ILE A 167 4.74 -7.09 6.17
N PHE A 168 3.43 -7.28 6.39
CA PHE A 168 2.41 -6.74 5.50
C PHE A 168 2.41 -5.21 5.53
N THR A 169 2.36 -4.61 6.72
CA THR A 169 2.43 -3.14 6.85
C THR A 169 3.75 -2.60 6.34
N ALA A 170 4.88 -3.27 6.64
CA ALA A 170 6.18 -2.86 6.15
C ALA A 170 6.19 -2.81 4.62
N MET A 171 5.66 -3.84 3.97
CA MET A 171 5.53 -3.90 2.51
C MET A 171 4.63 -2.78 1.98
N GLU A 172 3.47 -2.55 2.59
CA GLU A 172 2.58 -1.45 2.20
C GLU A 172 3.28 -0.09 2.30
N ILE A 173 4.08 0.15 3.35
CA ILE A 173 4.82 1.41 3.57
C ILE A 173 5.95 1.57 2.55
N VAL A 174 6.85 0.58 2.40
CA VAL A 174 8.03 0.72 1.53
C VAL A 174 7.66 0.77 0.04
N THR A 175 6.48 0.24 -0.32
CA THR A 175 5.99 0.27 -1.71
C THR A 175 5.18 1.53 -2.05
N LEU A 176 4.86 2.39 -1.07
CA LEU A 176 4.14 3.64 -1.34
C LEU A 176 4.84 4.47 -2.43
N LYS A 177 4.06 4.96 -3.39
CA LYS A 177 4.55 5.86 -4.44
C LYS A 177 4.10 7.30 -4.14
N PRO A 178 4.98 8.18 -3.60
CA PRO A 178 4.60 9.57 -3.33
C PRO A 178 4.34 10.32 -4.64
N MET A 179 3.12 10.83 -4.82
CA MET A 179 2.73 11.59 -6.00
C MET A 179 2.84 13.11 -5.78
N THR A 180 2.60 13.56 -4.54
CA THR A 180 2.72 14.96 -4.10
C THR A 180 3.25 15.01 -2.67
N GLY A 181 3.77 16.16 -2.22
CA GLY A 181 4.05 16.37 -0.80
C GLY A 181 5.27 15.65 -0.25
N LEU A 182 6.38 15.66 -0.99
CA LEU A 182 7.57 14.85 -0.69
C LEU A 182 8.21 15.13 0.68
N ASP A 183 8.15 16.37 1.16
CA ASP A 183 8.74 16.76 2.44
C ASP A 183 8.00 16.13 3.63
N CYS A 184 6.67 16.06 3.58
CA CYS A 184 5.88 15.37 4.60
C CYS A 184 5.99 13.84 4.45
N TYR A 185 6.07 13.31 3.22
CA TYR A 185 6.36 11.89 3.00
C TYR A 185 7.71 11.46 3.60
N LYS A 186 8.76 12.29 3.50
CA LYS A 186 10.06 12.03 4.15
C LYS A 186 9.92 11.85 5.66
N LYS A 187 9.20 12.77 6.32
CA LYS A 187 8.93 12.68 7.77
C LYS A 187 8.16 11.40 8.11
N PHE A 188 7.18 11.03 7.29
CA PHE A 188 6.44 9.78 7.45
C PHE A 188 7.35 8.55 7.35
N MET A 189 8.25 8.49 6.37
CA MET A 189 9.20 7.39 6.25
C MET A 189 10.18 7.34 7.42
N MET A 190 10.63 8.49 7.94
CA MET A 190 11.47 8.56 9.14
C MET A 190 10.74 8.05 10.38
N ALA A 191 9.46 8.39 10.56
CA ALA A 191 8.63 7.89 11.67
C ALA A 191 8.37 6.38 11.58
N ASN A 192 8.58 5.78 10.40
CA ASN A 192 8.42 4.34 10.16
C ASN A 192 9.75 3.66 9.79
N SER A 193 10.85 4.12 10.40
CA SER A 193 12.18 3.53 10.19
C SER A 193 12.23 2.04 10.57
N TRP A 194 11.36 1.57 11.46
CA TRP A 194 11.23 0.14 11.80
C TRP A 194 10.98 -0.77 10.59
N THR A 195 10.53 -0.22 9.45
CA THR A 195 10.40 -0.99 8.20
C THR A 195 11.72 -1.51 7.65
N THR A 196 12.87 -0.93 8.07
CA THR A 196 14.20 -1.43 7.71
C THR A 196 14.51 -2.78 8.33
N ASP A 197 13.84 -3.16 9.42
CA ASP A 197 14.00 -4.47 10.06
C ASP A 197 13.45 -5.59 9.16
N TYR A 198 12.53 -5.25 8.24
CA TYR A 198 11.98 -6.16 7.23
C TYR A 198 12.65 -6.01 5.87
N PHE A 199 12.92 -4.76 5.44
CA PHE A 199 13.41 -4.46 4.09
C PHE A 199 14.58 -3.47 4.11
N PRO A 200 15.78 -3.90 4.57
CA PRO A 200 16.93 -3.01 4.79
C PRO A 200 17.49 -2.38 3.49
N GLN A 201 17.28 -3.01 2.33
CA GLN A 201 17.76 -2.51 1.04
C GLN A 201 16.82 -1.51 0.36
N GLN A 202 15.60 -1.32 0.86
CA GLN A 202 14.62 -0.46 0.22
C GLN A 202 15.05 1.01 0.36
N LYS A 203 15.63 1.53 -0.74
CA LYS A 203 15.98 2.94 -0.85
C LYS A 203 14.70 3.75 -1.00
N ILE A 204 14.50 4.74 -0.13
CA ILE A 204 13.41 5.69 -0.28
C ILE A 204 13.70 6.55 -1.51
N LEU A 205 13.05 6.22 -2.64
CA LEU A 205 13.23 6.93 -3.90
C LEU A 205 12.45 8.24 -3.86
N PHE A 206 13.18 9.34 -3.66
CA PHE A 206 12.64 10.69 -3.71
C PHE A 206 12.64 11.22 -5.14
N SER A 207 11.58 10.96 -5.90
CA SER A 207 11.41 11.52 -7.24
C SER A 207 10.39 12.67 -7.24
N SER A 208 10.87 13.85 -7.68
CA SER A 208 10.15 15.09 -8.01
C SER A 208 10.06 16.19 -6.94
N LYS A 209 10.68 17.33 -7.26
CA LYS A 209 10.50 18.66 -6.66
C LYS A 209 9.25 19.32 -7.25
N ASN A 210 8.06 19.01 -6.77
CA ASN A 210 6.90 19.84 -7.05
C ASN A 210 6.39 20.48 -5.75
N LYS A 211 6.89 21.68 -5.45
CA LYS A 211 6.16 22.62 -4.59
C LYS A 211 4.94 23.07 -5.38
N LEU A 212 3.82 22.37 -5.23
CA LEU A 212 2.55 22.82 -5.80
C LEU A 212 2.16 24.14 -5.12
N LYS A 213 1.89 25.19 -5.93
CA LYS A 213 1.41 26.48 -5.41
C LYS A 213 0.01 26.27 -4.81
N LYS A 214 -0.15 26.62 -3.52
CA LYS A 214 -1.42 26.45 -2.79
C LYS A 214 -2.52 27.34 -3.40
N VAL A 215 -3.68 26.75 -3.73
CA VAL A 215 -4.83 27.43 -4.37
C VAL A 215 -5.57 28.35 -3.38
N PHE A 216 -6.18 29.44 -3.84
CA PHE A 216 -6.88 30.44 -3.01
C PHE A 216 -8.02 29.84 -2.17
N ILE A 217 -8.85 28.97 -2.75
CA ILE A 217 -10.00 28.33 -2.08
C ILE A 217 -9.54 27.50 -0.87
N ARG A 218 -8.40 26.82 -0.98
CA ARG A 218 -7.77 26.10 0.13
C ARG A 218 -7.52 27.05 1.31
N ARG A 219 -6.96 28.24 1.07
CA ARG A 219 -6.64 29.22 2.14
C ARG A 219 -7.88 29.71 2.88
N MET A 220 -9.00 29.92 2.19
CA MET A 220 -10.25 30.35 2.82
C MET A 220 -10.83 29.29 3.73
N ILE A 221 -10.96 28.05 3.23
CA ILE A 221 -11.48 26.93 4.02
C ILE A 221 -10.56 26.70 5.22
N GLU A 222 -9.23 26.71 5.02
CA GLU A 222 -8.29 26.53 6.12
C GLU A 222 -8.44 27.60 7.20
N LYS A 223 -8.66 28.87 6.84
CA LYS A 223 -8.86 29.95 7.82
C LYS A 223 -10.08 29.70 8.71
N ILE A 224 -11.20 29.26 8.13
CA ILE A 224 -12.43 28.94 8.89
C ILE A 224 -12.18 27.76 9.82
N PHE A 225 -11.57 26.70 9.29
CA PHE A 225 -11.39 25.45 10.00
C PHE A 225 -10.21 25.45 10.99
N ARG A 226 -9.37 26.49 10.99
CA ARG A 226 -8.36 26.74 12.04
C ARG A 226 -8.94 27.36 13.32
N SER A 227 -10.22 27.76 13.32
CA SER A 227 -10.89 28.30 14.50
C SER A 227 -11.35 27.21 15.48
N LYS A 228 -11.68 27.60 16.72
CA LYS A 228 -12.34 26.72 17.71
C LYS A 228 -13.65 26.10 17.18
N PHE A 229 -14.33 26.80 16.28
CA PHE A 229 -15.51 26.25 15.60
C PHE A 229 -15.13 25.13 14.63
N GLY A 230 -14.04 25.32 13.87
CA GLY A 230 -13.44 24.28 13.04
C GLY A 230 -13.09 23.01 13.82
N ASP A 231 -12.51 23.15 15.02
CA ASP A 231 -12.19 22.01 15.89
C ASP A 231 -13.44 21.24 16.32
N ARG A 232 -14.56 21.93 16.59
CA ARG A 232 -15.84 21.29 16.89
C ARG A 232 -16.39 20.54 15.67
N ILE A 233 -16.26 21.12 14.48
CA ILE A 233 -16.68 20.45 13.24
C ILE A 233 -15.83 19.20 13.01
N GLU A 234 -14.51 19.28 13.17
CA GLU A 234 -13.59 18.15 13.03
C GLU A 234 -14.03 16.95 13.89
N LYS A 235 -14.27 17.19 15.19
CA LYS A 235 -14.77 16.16 16.12
C LYS A 235 -16.13 15.60 15.68
N ARG A 236 -17.05 16.46 15.22
CA ARG A 236 -18.37 16.04 14.75
C ARG A 236 -18.28 15.17 13.49
N LEU A 237 -17.44 15.54 12.52
CA LEU A 237 -17.22 14.78 11.28
C LEU A 237 -16.65 13.39 11.58
N MET A 238 -15.70 13.30 12.51
CA MET A 238 -15.18 12.04 13.02
C MET A 238 -16.30 11.18 13.61
N THR A 239 -17.04 11.69 14.60
CA THR A 239 -18.10 10.94 15.28
C THR A 239 -19.20 10.47 14.32
N LEU A 240 -19.60 11.31 13.36
CA LEU A 240 -20.58 10.92 12.34
C LEU A 240 -20.05 9.78 11.46
N THR A 241 -18.77 9.85 11.07
CA THR A 241 -18.15 8.82 10.25
C THR A 241 -18.03 7.50 11.01
N ASP A 242 -17.57 7.54 12.26
CA ASP A 242 -17.49 6.38 13.17
C ASP A 242 -18.83 5.67 13.30
N LYS A 243 -19.88 6.41 13.69
CA LYS A 243 -21.24 5.87 13.82
C LYS A 243 -21.72 5.21 12.52
N ARG A 244 -21.47 5.83 11.37
CA ARG A 244 -21.87 5.29 10.07
C ARG A 244 -21.12 4.00 9.73
N TRP A 245 -19.83 3.92 10.02
CA TRP A 245 -19.03 2.73 9.74
C TRP A 245 -19.33 1.59 10.69
N LYS A 246 -19.48 1.84 12.00
CA LYS A 246 -19.96 0.84 12.96
C LYS A 246 -21.27 0.19 12.52
N LYS A 247 -22.23 0.99 12.03
CA LYS A 247 -23.50 0.46 11.49
C LYS A 247 -23.30 -0.39 10.22
N LYS A 248 -22.32 -0.10 9.36
CA LYS A 248 -22.01 -0.92 8.18
C LYS A 248 -21.37 -2.25 8.58
N THR A 249 -20.42 -2.21 9.50
CA THR A 249 -19.72 -3.39 10.00
C THR A 249 -20.66 -4.33 10.76
N GLN A 250 -21.51 -3.80 11.64
CA GLN A 250 -22.56 -4.57 12.32
C GLN A 250 -23.54 -5.26 11.35
N LYS A 251 -23.77 -4.65 10.18
CA LYS A 251 -24.62 -5.21 9.12
C LYS A 251 -23.88 -6.19 8.20
N ASN A 252 -22.63 -6.56 8.51
CA ASN A 252 -21.78 -7.41 7.67
C ASN A 252 -21.78 -7.00 6.20
N LYS A 253 -21.76 -5.68 5.91
CA LYS A 253 -21.72 -5.22 4.53
C LYS A 253 -20.43 -5.71 3.85
N LEU A 254 -20.54 -6.01 2.56
CA LEU A 254 -19.44 -6.46 1.73
C LEU A 254 -19.00 -5.35 0.76
N ASN A 255 -17.76 -5.42 0.29
CA ASN A 255 -17.26 -4.64 -0.85
C ASN A 255 -17.63 -5.34 -2.18
N ASP A 256 -17.23 -4.74 -3.30
CA ASP A 256 -17.49 -5.27 -4.64
C ASP A 256 -16.75 -6.60 -4.93
N HIS A 257 -15.82 -7.01 -4.05
CA HIS A 257 -15.08 -8.26 -4.09
C HIS A 257 -15.65 -9.34 -3.15
N GLY A 258 -16.71 -9.04 -2.39
CA GLY A 258 -17.33 -9.97 -1.45
C GLY A 258 -16.68 -10.02 -0.06
N ASP A 259 -15.70 -9.17 0.23
CA ASP A 259 -15.06 -9.09 1.55
C ASP A 259 -15.84 -8.18 2.49
N LYS A 260 -15.84 -8.50 3.78
CA LYS A 260 -16.42 -7.64 4.81
C LYS A 260 -15.75 -6.26 4.80
N ILE A 261 -16.54 -5.22 5.02
CA ILE A 261 -16.00 -3.86 5.15
C ILE A 261 -16.03 -3.39 6.62
N ALA A 262 -14.87 -3.01 7.13
CA ALA A 262 -14.74 -2.27 8.37
C ALA A 262 -13.62 -1.24 8.27
N MET A 263 -13.73 -0.22 9.11
CA MET A 263 -12.84 0.92 9.11
C MET A 263 -12.61 1.33 10.55
N LEU A 264 -11.34 1.49 10.94
CA LEU A 264 -10.96 2.07 12.21
C LEU A 264 -11.00 3.59 12.11
N VAL A 265 -11.57 4.20 13.14
CA VAL A 265 -11.76 5.65 13.25
C VAL A 265 -11.09 6.14 14.52
N SER A 266 -10.17 7.09 14.36
CA SER A 266 -9.51 7.79 15.46
C SER A 266 -9.33 9.27 15.14
N GLN A 267 -8.87 10.05 16.11
CA GLN A 267 -8.56 11.45 15.90
C GLN A 267 -7.51 11.64 14.80
N HIS A 268 -6.51 10.75 14.73
CA HIS A 268 -5.33 10.90 13.88
C HIS A 268 -5.27 9.93 12.69
N PHE A 269 -6.28 9.06 12.53
CA PHE A 269 -6.35 8.16 11.38
C PHE A 269 -7.78 7.78 10.98
N SER A 270 -7.94 7.43 9.70
CA SER A 270 -9.12 6.75 9.14
C SER A 270 -8.61 5.70 8.15
N LYS A 271 -8.65 4.43 8.53
CA LYS A 271 -8.04 3.33 7.77
C LYS A 271 -8.91 2.07 7.78
N PRO A 272 -8.73 1.13 6.84
CA PRO A 272 -9.40 -0.17 6.90
C PRO A 272 -9.03 -0.91 8.17
N ASP A 273 -9.92 -1.77 8.65
CA ASP A 273 -9.63 -2.63 9.80
C ASP A 273 -8.59 -3.70 9.43
N PRO A 274 -7.41 -3.71 10.09
CA PRO A 274 -6.38 -4.73 9.90
C PRO A 274 -6.93 -6.17 9.96
N GLU A 275 -7.85 -6.46 10.87
CA GLU A 275 -8.33 -7.82 11.14
C GLU A 275 -9.01 -8.48 9.93
N ILE A 276 -9.50 -7.67 8.98
CA ILE A 276 -10.22 -8.19 7.82
C ILE A 276 -9.25 -8.75 6.76
N PHE A 277 -8.13 -8.06 6.52
CA PHE A 277 -7.25 -8.38 5.40
C PHE A 277 -5.84 -8.75 5.85
N GLN A 278 -5.27 -7.98 6.76
CA GLN A 278 -3.88 -8.12 7.18
C GLN A 278 -3.65 -9.43 7.93
N THR A 279 -4.50 -9.76 8.91
CA THR A 279 -4.39 -10.99 9.69
C THR A 279 -4.43 -12.23 8.79
N LYS A 280 -5.31 -12.23 7.77
CA LYS A 280 -5.41 -13.32 6.79
C LYS A 280 -4.14 -13.48 5.97
N ILE A 281 -3.56 -12.37 5.49
CA ILE A 281 -2.34 -12.40 4.67
C ILE A 281 -1.13 -12.86 5.50
N ILE A 282 -1.00 -12.38 6.73
CA ILE A 282 0.11 -12.79 7.62
C ILE A 282 0.02 -14.28 7.93
N LYS A 283 -1.17 -14.79 8.28
CA LYS A 283 -1.36 -16.22 8.55
C LYS A 283 -1.05 -17.10 7.33
N GLU A 284 -1.50 -16.68 6.15
CA GLU A 284 -1.20 -17.37 4.89
C GLU A 284 0.30 -17.36 4.60
N TYR A 285 0.98 -16.24 4.85
CA TYR A 285 2.42 -16.09 4.68
C TYR A 285 3.21 -17.03 5.60
N GLU A 286 2.88 -17.06 6.89
CA GLU A 286 3.51 -17.92 7.89
C GLU A 286 3.32 -19.40 7.53
N MET A 287 2.11 -19.81 7.16
CA MET A 287 1.82 -21.18 6.74
C MET A 287 2.63 -21.59 5.51
N ARG A 288 2.78 -20.69 4.52
CA ARG A 288 3.58 -20.96 3.33
C ARG A 288 5.05 -21.13 3.65
N ILE A 289 5.61 -20.27 4.50
CA ILE A 289 7.00 -20.40 4.94
C ILE A 289 7.22 -21.71 5.68
N GLN A 290 6.35 -22.06 6.64
CA GLN A 290 6.46 -23.31 7.37
C GLN A 290 6.44 -24.51 6.42
N LYS A 291 5.53 -24.52 5.44
CA LYS A 291 5.45 -25.57 4.44
C LYS A 291 6.69 -25.64 3.55
N LEU A 292 7.22 -24.50 3.13
CA LEU A 292 8.43 -24.45 2.31
C LEU A 292 9.62 -24.99 3.11
N LEU A 293 9.89 -24.44 4.28
CA LEU A 293 11.04 -24.80 5.13
C LEU A 293 10.98 -26.24 5.65
N ALA A 294 9.79 -26.82 5.78
CA ALA A 294 9.62 -28.24 6.12
C ALA A 294 9.75 -29.19 4.92
N SER A 295 9.99 -28.68 3.70
CA SER A 295 10.11 -29.53 2.51
C SER A 295 11.35 -30.44 2.60
N PRO A 296 11.22 -31.75 2.35
CA PRO A 296 12.36 -32.69 2.31
C PRO A 296 13.51 -32.22 1.40
N GLN A 297 13.17 -31.56 0.30
CA GLN A 297 14.13 -31.02 -0.68
C GLN A 297 15.06 -29.94 -0.10
N LEU A 298 14.65 -29.26 0.97
CA LEU A 298 15.48 -28.24 1.63
C LEU A 298 16.41 -28.82 2.69
N PHE A 299 16.07 -29.97 3.28
CA PHE A 299 16.95 -30.66 4.23
C PHE A 299 18.25 -31.16 3.55
N GLU A 300 18.22 -31.38 2.23
CA GLU A 300 19.43 -31.72 1.47
C GLU A 300 20.32 -30.51 1.20
N LEU A 301 19.77 -29.29 1.21
CA LEU A 301 20.53 -28.03 1.04
C LEU A 301 21.23 -27.55 2.32
N GLU A 302 20.86 -28.08 3.49
CA GLU A 302 21.50 -27.76 4.77
C GLU A 302 22.67 -28.69 5.12
N LYS A 303 22.88 -29.76 4.34
CA LYS A 303 24.01 -30.70 4.47
C LYS A 303 25.18 -30.30 3.57
#